data_AF-A0A9W4TSK3-F1
#
_entry.id   AF-A0A9W4TSK3-F1
#
_cell.length_a   1.000
_cell.length_b   1.000
_cell.length_c   1.000
_cell.angle_alpha   90.00
_cell.angle_beta   90.00
_cell.angle_gamma   90.00
#
_symmetry.space_group_name_H-M   'P 1'
#
loop_
_entity.id
_entity.type
_entity.pdbx_description
1 polymer ?
#
loop_
_entity_poly.entity_id
_entity_poly.type
_entity_poly.pdbx_seq_one_letter_code
_entity_poly.pdbx_strand_id
1 'polypeptide(L)'
;MSNFYEILNLNKDANIETIKQAYKYKLLNTHPDKTGKTVENEISMIKLAYMTLINPTTRLKYDQQLIETTKLNGYNMNGGGLDIYNLDDFKYENNEWVINCPRCDANKSMKLTEEDLENGTSDNESGYDIIVQCNSCSLWIQVKYFEASESESEPELDSSSPNNQCLNENPLAGNSLSFLKDDSI
;
A
#
# COMPACT_ATOMS: atom_id res chain seq x y z
N MET A 1 -8.49 -6.12 -22.16
CA MET A 1 -9.42 -5.07 -21.70
C MET A 1 -8.71 -3.74 -21.93
N SER A 2 -9.27 -2.81 -22.71
CA SER A 2 -8.63 -1.50 -22.93
C SER A 2 -8.93 -0.56 -21.78
N ASN A 3 -7.91 0.15 -21.28
CA ASN A 3 -8.05 1.13 -20.22
C ASN A 3 -8.78 2.39 -20.76
N PHE A 4 -9.57 3.08 -19.94
CA PHE A 4 -10.21 4.35 -20.32
C PHE A 4 -9.19 5.42 -20.74
N TYR A 5 -8.01 5.44 -20.14
CA TYR A 5 -6.90 6.32 -20.56
C TYR A 5 -6.42 5.97 -21.98
N GLU A 6 -6.28 4.68 -22.32
CA GLU A 6 -5.88 4.22 -23.66
C GLU A 6 -6.95 4.52 -24.71
N ILE A 7 -8.23 4.37 -24.35
CA ILE A 7 -9.36 4.66 -25.26
C ILE A 7 -9.30 6.13 -25.71
N LEU A 8 -9.05 7.06 -24.77
CA LEU A 8 -8.90 8.49 -25.05
C LEU A 8 -7.48 8.87 -25.49
N ASN A 9 -6.53 7.93 -25.47
CA ASN A 9 -5.11 8.14 -25.76
C ASN A 9 -4.46 9.23 -24.88
N LEU A 10 -4.64 9.10 -23.57
CA LEU A 10 -4.17 10.02 -22.54
C LEU A 10 -3.22 9.32 -21.57
N ASN A 11 -2.35 10.10 -20.92
CA ASN A 11 -1.61 9.65 -19.75
C ASN A 11 -2.50 9.72 -18.48
N LYS A 12 -2.17 8.94 -17.45
CA LYS A 12 -2.81 8.95 -16.14
C LYS A 12 -2.72 10.30 -15.43
N ASP A 13 -1.77 11.16 -15.79
CA ASP A 13 -1.60 12.50 -15.22
C ASP A 13 -2.35 13.60 -16.01
N ALA A 14 -3.17 13.21 -16.99
CA ALA A 14 -3.87 14.18 -17.83
C ALA A 14 -4.83 15.07 -17.02
N ASN A 15 -4.79 16.38 -17.30
CA ASN A 15 -5.71 17.35 -16.73
C ASN A 15 -7.11 17.27 -17.39
N ILE A 16 -8.12 17.80 -16.70
CA ILE A 16 -9.53 17.85 -17.11
C ILE A 16 -9.68 18.51 -18.50
N GLU A 17 -8.93 19.57 -18.78
CA GLU A 17 -8.95 20.23 -20.09
C GLU A 17 -8.47 19.31 -21.21
N THR A 18 -7.37 18.60 -20.99
CA THR A 18 -6.82 17.62 -21.92
C THR A 18 -7.80 16.47 -22.16
N ILE A 19 -8.50 16.01 -21.11
CA ILE A 19 -9.54 14.98 -21.20
C ILE A 19 -10.70 15.43 -22.09
N LYS A 20 -11.18 16.68 -21.92
CA LYS A 20 -12.25 17.27 -22.76
C LYS A 20 -11.82 17.38 -24.22
N GLN A 21 -10.59 17.83 -24.47
CA GLN A 21 -10.05 17.96 -25.82
C GLN A 21 -9.92 16.60 -26.51
N ALA A 22 -9.37 15.60 -25.80
CA ALA A 22 -9.21 14.25 -26.32
C ALA A 22 -10.57 13.58 -26.64
N TYR A 23 -11.58 13.77 -25.79
CA TYR A 23 -12.94 13.30 -26.06
C TYR A 23 -13.52 13.88 -27.35
N LYS A 24 -13.40 15.21 -27.53
CA LYS A 24 -13.87 15.89 -28.75
C LYS A 24 -13.13 15.38 -29.99
N TYR A 25 -11.81 15.25 -29.91
CA TYR A 25 -10.99 14.74 -30.99
C TYR A 25 -11.37 13.31 -31.38
N LYS A 26 -11.53 12.42 -30.38
CA LYS A 26 -11.88 11.02 -30.61
C LYS A 26 -13.25 10.88 -31.27
N LEU A 27 -14.28 11.58 -30.77
CA LEU A 27 -15.61 11.56 -31.36
C LEU A 27 -15.63 12.03 -32.82
N LEU A 28 -14.87 13.08 -33.15
CA LEU A 28 -14.80 13.61 -34.53
C LEU A 28 -14.13 12.63 -35.50
N ASN A 29 -13.20 11.79 -35.02
CA ASN A 29 -12.54 10.78 -35.83
C ASN A 29 -13.36 9.50 -35.96
N THR A 30 -14.16 9.17 -34.94
CA THR A 30 -15.05 8.00 -34.92
C THR A 30 -16.41 8.28 -35.59
N HIS A 31 -16.61 9.45 -36.22
CA HIS A 31 -17.87 9.75 -36.91
C HIS A 31 -18.06 8.83 -38.13
N PRO A 32 -19.25 8.20 -38.31
CA PRO A 32 -19.49 7.21 -39.36
C PRO A 32 -19.31 7.79 -40.78
N ASP A 33 -19.49 9.09 -40.96
CA ASP A 33 -19.24 9.80 -42.22
C ASP A 33 -17.76 9.76 -42.65
N LYS A 34 -16.82 9.60 -41.70
CA LYS A 34 -15.39 9.48 -41.99
C LYS A 34 -14.90 8.03 -42.06
N THR A 35 -15.51 7.12 -41.32
CA THR A 35 -15.04 5.72 -41.18
C THR A 35 -15.83 4.72 -42.01
N GLY A 36 -17.01 5.09 -42.52
CA GLY A 36 -17.85 4.23 -43.36
C GLY A 36 -18.35 2.96 -42.65
N LYS A 37 -18.18 2.85 -41.33
CA LYS A 37 -18.53 1.69 -40.50
C LYS A 37 -19.36 2.14 -39.30
N THR A 38 -20.33 1.31 -38.90
CA THR A 38 -21.09 1.48 -37.67
C THR A 38 -20.20 1.13 -36.47
N VAL A 39 -19.70 2.15 -35.79
CA VAL A 39 -18.81 2.05 -34.62
C VAL A 39 -19.53 2.41 -33.31
N GLU A 40 -20.82 2.05 -33.19
CA GLU A 40 -21.65 2.33 -32.01
C GLU A 40 -21.02 1.86 -30.69
N ASN A 41 -20.37 0.69 -30.72
CA ASN A 41 -19.67 0.15 -29.55
C ASN A 41 -18.47 1.02 -29.14
N GLU A 42 -17.70 1.55 -30.11
CA GLU A 42 -16.56 2.43 -29.82
C GLU A 42 -17.02 3.78 -29.27
N ILE A 43 -18.06 4.37 -29.87
CA ILE A 43 -18.64 5.64 -29.41
C ILE A 43 -19.16 5.51 -27.96
N SER A 44 -19.79 4.38 -27.64
CA SER A 44 -20.29 4.09 -26.29
C SER A 44 -19.14 3.99 -25.29
N MET A 45 -18.05 3.32 -25.65
CA MET A 45 -16.85 3.20 -24.81
C MET A 45 -16.14 4.55 -24.61
N ILE A 46 -16.05 5.39 -25.65
CA ILE A 46 -15.48 6.74 -25.57
C ILE A 46 -16.29 7.62 -24.62
N LYS A 47 -17.62 7.56 -24.70
CA LYS A 47 -18.53 8.28 -23.79
C LYS A 47 -18.35 7.81 -22.35
N LEU A 48 -18.31 6.49 -22.12
CA LEU A 48 -18.12 5.91 -20.78
C LEU A 48 -16.77 6.32 -20.18
N ALA A 49 -15.69 6.25 -20.96
CA ALA A 49 -14.36 6.67 -20.55
C ALA A 49 -14.35 8.15 -20.12
N TYR A 50 -14.94 9.03 -20.95
CA TYR A 50 -15.04 10.45 -20.62
C TYR A 50 -15.85 10.70 -19.34
N MET A 51 -17.03 10.09 -19.19
CA MET A 51 -17.86 10.27 -17.99
C MET A 51 -17.17 9.81 -16.70
N THR A 52 -16.34 8.76 -16.79
CA THR A 52 -15.59 8.25 -15.64
C THR A 52 -14.40 9.14 -15.29
N LEU A 53 -13.65 9.60 -16.30
CA LEU A 53 -12.40 10.33 -16.10
C LEU A 53 -12.61 11.84 -15.81
N ILE A 54 -13.74 12.42 -16.21
CA ILE A 54 -13.98 13.86 -16.05
C ILE A 54 -14.24 14.28 -14.61
N ASN A 55 -14.84 13.40 -13.80
CA ASN A 55 -15.13 13.67 -12.40
C ASN A 55 -14.02 13.06 -11.53
N PRO A 56 -13.37 13.84 -10.65
CA PRO A 56 -12.26 13.36 -9.84
C PRO A 56 -12.64 12.18 -8.93
N THR A 57 -13.87 12.15 -8.41
CA THR A 57 -14.34 11.07 -7.54
C THR A 57 -14.50 9.75 -8.31
N THR A 58 -15.08 9.80 -9.51
CA THR A 58 -15.27 8.60 -10.33
C THR A 58 -13.95 8.13 -10.94
N ARG A 59 -13.04 9.07 -11.26
CA ARG A 59 -11.68 8.78 -11.72
C ARG A 59 -10.90 8.04 -10.64
N LEU A 60 -10.88 8.56 -9.41
CA LEU A 60 -10.19 7.91 -8.29
C LEU A 60 -10.72 6.50 -8.04
N LYS A 61 -12.04 6.31 -8.07
CA LYS A 61 -12.65 4.97 -7.94
C LYS A 61 -12.23 4.04 -9.08
N TYR A 62 -12.18 4.54 -10.31
CA TYR A 62 -11.73 3.77 -11.46
C TYR A 62 -10.24 3.39 -11.35
N ASP A 63 -9.41 4.32 -10.89
CA ASP A 63 -7.98 4.08 -10.69
C ASP A 63 -7.75 3.01 -9.61
N GLN A 64 -8.52 3.05 -8.51
CA GLN A 64 -8.51 1.99 -7.50
C GLN A 64 -8.93 0.63 -8.07
N GLN A 65 -10.02 0.58 -8.85
CA GLN A 65 -10.45 -0.65 -9.51
C GLN A 65 -9.41 -1.19 -10.50
N LEU A 66 -8.69 -0.30 -11.19
CA LEU A 66 -7.62 -0.67 -12.11
C LEU A 66 -6.47 -1.34 -11.36
N ILE A 67 -6.09 -0.80 -10.20
CA ILE A 67 -5.07 -1.37 -9.31
C ILE A 67 -5.53 -2.75 -8.81
N GLU A 68 -6.75 -2.86 -8.29
CA GLU A 68 -7.31 -4.13 -7.81
C GLU A 68 -7.36 -5.20 -8.90
N THR A 69 -7.82 -4.83 -10.10
CA THR A 69 -7.88 -5.76 -11.24
C THR A 69 -6.47 -6.22 -11.65
N THR A 70 -5.48 -5.34 -11.59
CA THR A 70 -4.08 -5.68 -11.88
C THR A 70 -3.51 -6.63 -10.81
N LYS A 71 -3.86 -6.43 -9.54
CA LYS A 71 -3.49 -7.34 -8.44
C LYS A 71 -4.09 -8.75 -8.62
N LEU A 72 -5.33 -8.84 -9.09
CA LEU A 72 -6.03 -10.12 -9.29
C LEU A 72 -5.48 -10.95 -10.46
N ASN A 73 -4.87 -10.30 -11.47
CA ASN A 73 -4.41 -10.97 -12.69
C ASN A 73 -3.05 -11.68 -12.58
N GLY A 74 -2.47 -11.76 -11.37
CA GLY A 74 -1.24 -12.51 -11.11
C GLY A 74 0.05 -11.77 -11.43
N TYR A 75 1.14 -12.34 -10.93
CA TYR A 75 2.49 -11.77 -10.91
C TYR A 75 3.02 -11.47 -12.32
N ASN A 76 3.30 -10.20 -12.60
CA ASN A 76 4.13 -9.81 -13.73
C ASN A 76 5.60 -9.78 -13.28
N MET A 77 6.53 -10.12 -14.17
CA MET A 77 7.98 -10.19 -13.90
C MET A 77 8.60 -8.86 -13.44
N ASN A 78 7.84 -7.76 -13.49
CA ASN A 78 8.20 -6.42 -13.03
C ASN A 78 7.64 -6.11 -11.62
N GLY A 79 7.28 -7.12 -10.81
CA GLY A 79 6.67 -6.92 -9.49
C GLY A 79 5.19 -6.49 -9.52
N GLY A 80 4.62 -6.30 -10.72
CA GLY A 80 3.22 -5.90 -10.90
C GLY A 80 2.25 -6.93 -10.29
N GLY A 81 1.46 -6.47 -9.32
CA GLY A 81 0.44 -7.27 -8.63
C GLY A 81 0.86 -7.86 -7.28
N LEU A 82 2.10 -7.60 -6.82
CA LEU A 82 2.51 -7.94 -5.45
C LEU A 82 1.94 -6.95 -4.42
N ASP A 83 1.84 -7.39 -3.17
CA ASP A 83 1.59 -6.48 -2.06
C ASP A 83 2.83 -5.63 -1.80
N ILE A 84 2.60 -4.31 -1.74
CA ILE A 84 3.65 -3.30 -1.59
C ILE A 84 3.76 -2.91 -0.13
N TYR A 85 4.98 -2.96 0.40
CA TYR A 85 5.33 -2.54 1.75
C TYR A 85 6.43 -1.47 1.69
N ASN A 86 6.51 -0.62 2.70
CA ASN A 86 7.63 0.30 2.85
C ASN A 86 8.71 -0.34 3.72
N LEU A 87 9.98 0.02 3.51
CA LEU A 87 11.06 -0.45 4.37
C LEU A 87 10.87 -0.03 5.84
N ASP A 88 10.17 1.08 6.09
CA ASP A 88 9.80 1.56 7.43
C ASP A 88 8.90 0.58 8.20
N ASP A 89 8.19 -0.32 7.50
CA ASP A 89 7.37 -1.35 8.11
C ASP A 89 8.21 -2.53 8.65
N PHE A 90 9.50 -2.59 8.28
CA PHE A 90 10.42 -3.65 8.70
C PHE A 90 11.14 -3.26 9.99
N LYS A 91 11.35 -4.25 10.86
CA LYS A 91 12.16 -4.07 12.06
C LYS A 91 13.63 -4.28 11.72
N TYR A 92 14.49 -3.34 12.10
CA TYR A 92 15.92 -3.50 11.95
C TYR A 92 16.52 -4.25 13.15
N GLU A 93 17.00 -5.48 12.92
CA GLU A 93 17.61 -6.32 13.94
C GLU A 93 18.78 -7.12 13.34
N ASN A 94 19.92 -7.21 14.04
CA ASN A 94 21.11 -7.98 13.60
C ASN A 94 21.63 -7.62 12.20
N ASN A 95 21.67 -6.33 11.84
CA ASN A 95 22.07 -5.85 10.51
C ASN A 95 21.15 -6.34 9.36
N GLU A 96 19.93 -6.77 9.67
CA GLU A 96 18.92 -7.17 8.70
C GLU A 96 17.61 -6.40 8.96
N TRP A 97 16.90 -6.03 7.91
CA TRP A 97 15.51 -5.57 7.99
C TRP A 97 14.60 -6.79 7.92
N VAL A 98 13.82 -7.04 8.97
CA VAL A 98 12.99 -8.23 9.11
C VAL A 98 11.51 -7.89 9.32
N ILE A 99 10.64 -8.66 8.68
CA ILE A 99 9.19 -8.60 8.89
C ILE A 99 8.60 -10.01 8.98
N ASN A 100 7.48 -10.15 9.68
CA ASN A 100 6.70 -11.38 9.69
C ASN A 100 5.91 -11.50 8.38
N CYS A 101 5.78 -12.73 7.85
CA CYS A 101 5.03 -12.91 6.61
C CYS A 101 3.53 -12.69 6.85
N PRO A 102 2.86 -11.78 6.11
CA PRO A 102 1.45 -11.46 6.30
C PRO A 102 0.50 -12.59 5.86
N ARG A 103 1.01 -13.65 5.23
CA ARG A 103 0.20 -14.80 4.77
C ARG A 103 0.23 -15.98 5.73
N CYS A 104 1.39 -16.30 6.29
CA CYS A 104 1.58 -17.50 7.12
C CYS A 104 2.02 -17.18 8.56
N ASP A 105 2.15 -15.90 8.91
CA ASP A 105 2.57 -15.41 10.23
C ASP A 105 3.93 -15.95 10.71
N ALA A 106 4.74 -16.51 9.81
CA ALA A 106 6.06 -17.00 10.14
C ALA A 106 6.97 -15.84 10.58
N ASN A 107 7.56 -15.98 11.77
CA ASN A 107 8.38 -14.94 12.39
C ASN A 107 9.65 -14.67 11.58
N LYS A 108 9.95 -13.38 11.34
CA LYS A 108 11.18 -12.91 10.66
C LYS A 108 11.47 -13.69 9.36
N SER A 109 10.41 -14.03 8.63
CA SER A 109 10.49 -14.93 7.46
C SER A 109 10.72 -14.20 6.15
N MET A 110 10.70 -12.87 6.17
CA MET A 110 11.07 -12.00 5.06
C MET A 110 12.14 -11.05 5.59
N LYS A 111 13.30 -11.06 4.94
CA LYS A 111 14.48 -10.32 5.39
C LYS A 111 15.22 -9.68 4.22
N LEU A 112 15.82 -8.53 4.50
CA LEU A 112 16.64 -7.75 3.57
C LEU A 112 17.94 -7.38 4.27
N THR A 113 19.05 -7.45 3.54
CA THR A 113 20.36 -6.94 3.96
C THR A 113 20.66 -5.61 3.28
N GLU A 114 21.68 -4.90 3.76
CA GLU A 114 22.12 -3.65 3.14
C GLU A 114 22.59 -3.88 1.69
N GLU A 115 23.30 -4.99 1.44
CA GLU A 115 23.70 -5.42 0.09
C GLU A 115 22.49 -5.66 -0.82
N ASP A 116 21.39 -6.22 -0.30
CA ASP A 116 20.16 -6.37 -1.08
C ASP A 116 19.57 -5.01 -1.47
N LEU A 117 19.57 -4.05 -0.54
CA LEU A 117 19.06 -2.69 -0.77
C LEU A 117 19.95 -1.90 -1.76
N GLU A 118 21.26 -2.12 -1.77
CA GLU A 118 22.16 -1.54 -2.78
C GLU A 118 21.89 -2.07 -4.19
N ASN A 119 21.38 -3.30 -4.29
CA ASN A 119 21.09 -3.99 -5.55
C ASN A 119 19.63 -3.85 -6.03
N GLY A 120 18.83 -2.98 -5.40
CA GLY A 120 17.44 -2.77 -5.81
C GLY A 120 17.27 -2.14 -7.18
N THR A 121 16.05 -2.22 -7.69
CA THR A 121 15.68 -1.63 -8.98
C THR A 121 15.21 -0.19 -8.77
N SER A 122 15.70 0.75 -9.59
CA SER A 122 15.30 2.16 -9.48
C SER A 122 13.95 2.42 -10.15
N ASP A 123 13.10 3.24 -9.52
CA ASP A 123 11.73 3.52 -9.97
C ASP A 123 11.58 4.74 -10.89
N ASN A 124 12.70 5.37 -11.29
CA ASN A 124 12.83 6.60 -12.09
C ASN A 124 12.49 7.92 -11.37
N GLU A 125 12.12 7.90 -10.08
CA GLU A 125 11.67 9.09 -9.34
C GLU A 125 12.33 9.24 -7.95
N SER A 126 13.58 8.76 -7.83
CA SER A 126 14.43 8.73 -6.62
C SER A 126 14.08 7.65 -5.58
N GLY A 127 13.16 6.73 -5.91
CA GLY A 127 12.89 5.54 -5.12
C GLY A 127 13.55 4.30 -5.68
N TYR A 128 13.65 3.29 -4.84
CA TYR A 128 14.10 1.95 -5.16
C TYR A 128 13.03 0.94 -4.74
N ASP A 129 12.97 -0.16 -5.47
CA ASP A 129 12.18 -1.31 -5.10
C ASP A 129 12.93 -2.64 -5.20
N ILE A 130 12.55 -3.57 -4.34
CA ILE A 130 13.09 -4.93 -4.30
C ILE A 130 11.99 -5.93 -3.99
N ILE A 131 12.07 -7.11 -4.59
CA ILE A 131 11.09 -8.17 -4.37
C ILE A 131 11.65 -9.19 -3.38
N VAL A 132 10.91 -9.44 -2.30
CA VAL A 132 11.30 -10.35 -1.22
C VAL A 132 10.37 -11.54 -1.16
N GLN A 133 10.93 -12.75 -1.13
CA GLN A 133 10.18 -13.98 -0.95
C GLN A 133 10.19 -14.41 0.53
N CYS A 134 9.05 -14.91 1.02
CA CYS A 134 8.99 -15.56 2.33
C CYS A 134 9.72 -16.91 2.33
N ASN A 135 10.59 -17.14 3.31
CA ASN A 135 11.32 -18.40 3.50
C ASN A 135 10.43 -19.57 3.97
N SER A 136 9.21 -19.29 4.44
CA SER A 136 8.30 -20.30 5.02
C SER A 136 7.07 -20.60 4.16
N CYS A 137 6.85 -19.86 3.07
CA CYS A 137 5.74 -20.10 2.15
C CYS A 137 6.10 -19.71 0.70
N SER A 138 5.11 -19.37 -0.11
CA SER A 138 5.29 -18.89 -1.50
C SER A 138 4.84 -17.45 -1.72
N LEU A 139 4.67 -16.66 -0.65
CA LEU A 139 4.35 -15.23 -0.78
C LEU A 139 5.59 -14.44 -1.19
N TRP A 140 5.39 -13.55 -2.15
CA TRP A 140 6.37 -12.56 -2.62
C TRP A 140 5.76 -11.18 -2.34
N ILE A 141 6.56 -10.23 -1.87
CA ILE A 141 6.15 -8.84 -1.63
C ILE A 141 7.14 -7.89 -2.31
N GLN A 142 6.67 -6.70 -2.66
CA GLN A 142 7.51 -5.63 -3.18
C GLN A 142 7.76 -4.63 -2.07
N VAL A 143 9.03 -4.34 -1.79
CA VAL A 143 9.44 -3.40 -0.75
C VAL A 143 9.97 -2.15 -1.41
N LYS A 144 9.41 -0.99 -1.06
CA LYS A 144 9.83 0.33 -1.52
C LYS A 144 10.67 1.03 -0.47
N TYR A 145 11.72 1.71 -0.91
CA TYR A 145 12.60 2.51 -0.07
C TYR A 145 13.20 3.65 -0.87
N PHE A 146 13.71 4.65 -0.16
CA PHE A 146 14.29 5.86 -0.76
C PHE A 146 15.69 6.04 -0.19
N GLU A 147 16.59 6.60 -0.99
CA GLU A 147 17.88 7.05 -0.47
C GLU A 147 17.63 8.28 0.41
N ALA A 148 18.02 8.20 1.68
CA ALA A 148 17.91 9.34 2.59
C ALA A 148 18.93 10.41 2.16
N SER A 149 18.47 11.45 1.45
CA SER A 149 19.26 12.67 1.31
C SER A 149 19.50 13.26 2.71
N GLU A 150 20.76 13.58 3.05
CA GLU A 150 21.24 14.12 4.34
C GLU A 150 20.60 15.45 4.80
N SER A 151 19.28 15.52 4.91
CA SER A 151 18.59 16.75 5.33
C SER A 151 17.26 16.49 6.02
N GLU A 152 17.19 15.59 6.99
CA GLU A 152 16.22 15.73 8.09
C GLU A 152 16.91 15.38 9.40
N SER A 153 17.22 16.43 10.15
CA SER A 153 17.60 16.40 11.57
C SER A 153 16.62 15.55 12.36
N GLU A 154 17.13 14.57 13.10
CA GLU A 154 16.38 13.84 14.11
C GLU A 154 15.65 14.83 15.04
N PRO A 155 14.36 14.62 15.37
CA PRO A 155 13.81 15.20 16.57
C PRO A 155 14.47 14.49 17.76
N GLU A 156 15.33 15.22 18.47
CA GLU A 156 16.00 14.74 19.68
C GLU A 156 15.02 14.05 20.63
N LEU A 157 15.38 12.82 21.00
CA LEU A 157 14.86 12.12 22.17
C LEU A 157 15.17 12.95 23.43
N ASP A 158 14.27 13.84 23.83
CA ASP A 158 14.30 14.42 25.19
C ASP A 158 13.95 13.33 26.20
N SER A 159 15.01 12.70 26.67
CA SER A 159 15.08 11.85 27.84
C SER A 159 14.99 12.70 29.11
N SER A 160 13.82 13.26 29.39
CA SER A 160 13.51 13.80 30.72
C SER A 160 12.11 13.40 31.17
N SER A 161 12.04 12.14 31.60
CA SER A 161 10.94 11.61 32.41
C SER A 161 10.81 12.41 33.72
N PRO A 162 9.67 13.03 34.04
CA PRO A 162 9.38 13.43 35.40
C PRO A 162 8.91 12.19 36.16
N ASN A 163 9.75 11.78 37.11
CA ASN A 163 9.40 10.99 38.29
C ASN A 163 7.90 11.09 38.63
N ASN A 164 7.16 10.00 38.44
CA ASN A 164 5.99 9.72 39.26
C ASN A 164 6.05 8.29 39.77
N GLN A 165 6.31 8.27 41.06
CA GLN A 165 6.46 7.14 41.94
C GLN A 165 5.11 6.41 42.08
N CYS A 166 4.95 5.28 41.40
CA CYS A 166 3.94 4.29 41.76
C CYS A 166 4.57 3.29 42.74
N LEU A 167 4.60 3.65 44.02
CA LEU A 167 4.78 2.72 45.13
C LEU A 167 3.63 2.90 46.11
N ASN A 168 2.66 1.99 46.03
CA ASN A 168 1.98 1.48 47.22
C ASN A 168 1.60 0.02 46.97
N GLU A 169 2.56 -0.83 47.29
CA GLU A 169 2.32 -2.20 47.69
C GLU A 169 1.25 -2.22 48.79
N ASN A 170 0.25 -3.07 48.62
CA ASN A 170 -0.70 -3.38 49.67
C ASN A 170 -0.61 -4.88 49.96
N PRO A 171 0.02 -5.29 51.07
CA PRO A 171 -0.13 -6.65 51.58
C PRO A 171 -0.63 -6.68 53.04
N LEU A 172 -1.81 -7.27 53.19
CA LEU A 172 -2.19 -8.34 54.14
C LEU A 172 -1.89 -8.17 55.63
N ALA A 173 -2.96 -8.07 56.42
CA ALA A 173 -3.19 -8.87 57.65
C ALA A 173 -4.67 -8.73 58.06
N GLY A 174 -5.42 -9.77 58.46
CA GLY A 174 -5.04 -11.15 58.66
C GLY A 174 -6.20 -12.04 59.10
N ASN A 175 -5.87 -13.32 59.09
CA ASN A 175 -6.32 -14.43 59.93
C ASN A 175 -7.78 -14.87 59.95
N SER A 176 -7.94 -16.11 59.45
CA SER A 176 -9.03 -17.02 59.71
C SER A 176 -8.71 -17.94 60.91
N LEU A 177 -9.78 -18.36 61.59
CA LEU A 177 -9.97 -19.57 62.42
C LEU A 177 -9.55 -19.61 63.89
N SER A 178 -10.58 -19.57 64.75
CA SER A 178 -10.85 -20.50 65.88
C SER A 178 -12.35 -20.33 66.24
N PHE A 179 -13.26 -21.26 65.92
CA PHE A 179 -13.67 -22.49 66.64
C PHE A 179 -13.99 -22.35 68.15
N LEU A 180 -15.23 -22.79 68.50
CA LEU A 180 -15.85 -23.01 69.84
C LEU A 180 -16.38 -21.72 70.51
N LYS A 181 -17.58 -21.61 71.10
CA LYS A 181 -18.58 -22.54 71.70
C LYS A 181 -19.89 -21.72 71.88
N ASP A 182 -21.05 -22.27 71.52
CA ASP A 182 -22.13 -22.72 72.43
C ASP A 182 -22.88 -21.62 73.21
N ASP A 183 -24.19 -21.85 73.29
CA ASP A 183 -25.22 -21.25 74.15
C ASP A 183 -25.65 -19.81 73.85
N SER A 184 -26.91 -19.39 73.99
CA SER A 184 -28.26 -19.95 74.19
C SER A 184 -29.06 -18.72 74.65
N ILE A 185 -30.32 -18.61 74.22
CA ILE A 185 -31.38 -17.69 74.70
C ILE A 185 -31.34 -16.25 74.19
#